data_AF-A0A3D5PFX4-F1
#
_entry.id   AF-A0A3D5PFX4-F1
#
_cell.length_a   1.000
_cell.length_b   1.000
_cell.length_c   1.000
_cell.angle_alpha   90.00
_cell.angle_beta   90.00
_cell.angle_gamma   90.00
#
_symmetry.space_group_name_H-M   'P 1'
#
loop_
_entity.id
_entity.type
_entity.pdbx_description
1 polymer ?
#
loop_
_entity_poly.entity_id
_entity_poly.type
_entity_poly.pdbx_seq_one_letter_code
_entity_poly.pdbx_strand_id
1 'polypeptide(L)'
;MKEKDFKSSVEKMLLKKAMGYKVKENVDEYASVGEEMKLVKRRITTKYVSPDLAAAKTLLELNGREEQNDLSYLSDEQLLRERTRLLLALESASGEEKDGEKES
;
A
#
# COMPACT_ATOMS: atom_id res chain seq x y z
N MET A 1 22.01 -7.08 12.77
CA MET A 1 20.80 -6.23 12.75
C MET A 1 19.97 -6.60 13.95
N LYS A 2 19.53 -5.65 14.79
CA LYS A 2 18.72 -5.99 15.98
C LYS A 2 17.32 -6.40 15.50
N GLU A 3 16.70 -7.35 16.18
CA GLU A 3 15.41 -7.95 15.80
C GLU A 3 14.28 -6.92 15.63
N LYS A 4 14.28 -5.87 16.47
CA LYS A 4 13.33 -4.76 16.40
C LYS A 4 13.42 -3.95 15.11
N ASP A 5 14.63 -3.81 14.56
CA ASP A 5 14.87 -3.08 13.31
C ASP A 5 14.36 -3.87 12.10
N PHE A 6 14.42 -5.21 12.19
CA PHE A 6 13.91 -6.10 11.16
C PHE A 6 12.39 -6.06 11.06
N LYS A 7 11.68 -6.17 12.19
CA LYS A 7 10.21 -6.12 12.21
C LYS A 7 9.68 -4.82 11.60
N SER A 8 10.23 -3.67 12.01
CA SER A 8 9.83 -2.37 11.45
C SER A 8 10.11 -2.25 9.95
N SER A 9 11.20 -2.83 9.46
CA SER A 9 11.52 -2.86 8.03
C SER A 9 10.50 -3.68 7.24
N VAL A 10 10.07 -4.83 7.77
CA VAL A 10 9.08 -5.71 7.13
C VAL A 10 7.71 -5.04 7.08
N GLU A 11 7.27 -4.41 8.18
CA GLU A 11 5.99 -3.68 8.23
C GLU A 11 5.95 -2.53 7.20
N LYS A 12 7.03 -1.75 7.10
CA LYS A 12 7.15 -0.69 6.08
C LYS A 12 7.08 -1.23 4.65
N MET A 13 7.73 -2.37 4.40
CA MET A 13 7.68 -3.03 3.10
C MET A 13 6.27 -3.50 2.77
N LEU A 14 5.57 -4.14 3.72
CA LEU A 14 4.19 -4.58 3.55
C LEU A 14 3.26 -3.41 3.30
N LEU A 15 3.37 -2.32 4.05
CA LEU A 15 2.58 -1.11 3.84
C LEU A 15 2.78 -0.53 2.44
N LYS A 16 4.04 -0.42 1.99
CA LYS A 16 4.36 0.05 0.64
C LYS A 16 3.74 -0.83 -0.44
N LYS A 17 3.72 -2.14 -0.25
CA LYS A 17 3.11 -3.08 -1.21
C LYS A 17 1.58 -3.00 -1.16
N ALA A 18 1.00 -2.90 0.03
CA ALA A 18 -0.44 -2.80 0.26
C ALA A 18 -1.06 -1.56 -0.40
N MET A 19 -0.37 -0.41 -0.38
CA MET A 19 -0.87 0.84 -1.00
C MET A 19 -0.52 0.98 -2.49
N GLY A 20 0.29 0.07 -3.03
CA GLY A 20 0.93 0.25 -4.33
C GLY A 20 2.03 1.30 -4.27
N TYR A 21 2.94 1.26 -5.25
CA TYR A 21 4.10 2.14 -5.25
C TYR A 21 4.65 2.36 -6.65
N LYS A 22 5.41 3.44 -6.81
CA LYS A 22 6.17 3.70 -8.04
C LYS A 22 7.58 3.12 -7.92
N VAL A 23 8.03 2.42 -8.94
CA VAL A 23 9.41 1.93 -9.07
C VAL A 23 10.11 2.67 -10.20
N LYS A 24 11.35 3.08 -9.96
CA LYS A 24 12.23 3.64 -11.00
C LYS A 24 13.18 2.55 -11.46
N GLU A 25 13.14 2.25 -12.75
CA GLU A 25 14.04 1.34 -13.43
C GLU A 25 15.05 2.16 -14.24
N ASN A 26 16.34 1.89 -14.06
CA ASN A 26 17.41 2.54 -14.80
C ASN A 26 18.04 1.50 -15.74
N VAL A 27 18.08 1.81 -17.03
CA VAL A 27 18.78 1.01 -18.04
C VAL A 27 19.95 1.83 -18.55
N ASP A 28 21.15 1.35 -18.28
CA ASP A 28 22.42 1.99 -18.63
C ASP A 28 23.07 1.23 -19.79
N GLU A 29 23.20 1.89 -20.95
CA GLU A 29 23.88 1.37 -22.13
C GLU A 29 25.34 1.85 -22.11
N TYR A 30 26.29 0.93 -22.25
CA TYR A 30 27.73 1.21 -22.27
C TYR A 30 28.30 0.90 -23.65
N ALA A 31 29.27 1.70 -24.11
CA ALA A 31 30.01 1.44 -25.34
C ALA A 31 31.51 1.58 -25.11
N SER A 32 32.30 0.85 -25.90
CA SER A 32 33.75 0.97 -25.89
C SER A 32 34.18 2.24 -26.62
N VAL A 33 34.93 3.09 -25.93
CA VAL A 33 35.55 4.29 -26.50
C VAL A 33 37.05 4.17 -26.21
N GLY A 34 37.78 3.54 -27.13
CA GLY A 34 39.19 3.16 -26.94
C GLY A 34 39.31 1.86 -26.14
N GLU A 35 40.05 1.88 -25.03
CA GLU A 35 40.19 0.74 -24.09
C GLU A 35 39.20 0.80 -22.90
N GLU A 36 38.38 1.86 -22.81
CA GLU A 36 37.45 2.07 -21.70
C GLU A 36 35.98 1.88 -22.11
N MET A 37 35.19 1.25 -21.24
CA MET A 37 33.73 1.24 -21.33
C MET A 37 33.16 2.53 -20.75
N LYS A 38 32.46 3.32 -21.57
CA LYS A 38 31.78 4.55 -21.12
C LYS A 38 30.26 4.39 -21.19
N LEU A 39 29.57 4.93 -20.18
CA LEU A 39 28.12 5.04 -20.19
C LEU A 39 27.72 5.99 -21.32
N VAL A 40 27.06 5.48 -22.34
CA VAL A 40 26.64 6.29 -23.51
C VAL A 40 25.20 6.76 -23.39
N LYS A 41 24.35 6.03 -22.66
CA LYS A 41 22.94 6.38 -22.52
C LYS A 41 22.35 5.78 -21.25
N ARG A 42 21.56 6.57 -20.55
CA ARG A 42 20.75 6.14 -19.41
C ARG A 42 19.29 6.38 -19.71
N ARG A 43 18.48 5.32 -19.67
CA ARG A 43 17.02 5.39 -19.76
C ARG A 43 16.42 5.13 -18.39
N ILE A 44 15.70 6.13 -17.86
CA ILE A 44 14.98 6.03 -16.59
C ILE A 44 13.49 5.86 -16.86
N THR A 45 12.90 4.77 -16.41
CA THR A 45 11.46 4.50 -16.55
C THR A 45 10.83 4.42 -15.17
N THR A 46 9.72 5.13 -14.95
CA THR A 46 8.94 5.00 -13.72
C THR A 46 7.71 4.16 -14.00
N LYS A 47 7.57 3.01 -13.34
CA LYS A 47 6.39 2.14 -13.43
C LYS A 47 5.59 2.21 -12.14
N TYR A 48 4.27 2.11 -12.26
CA TYR A 48 3.39 1.96 -11.11
C TYR A 48 3.13 0.48 -10.86
N VAL A 49 3.29 0.06 -9.61
CA VAL A 49 2.92 -1.26 -9.10
C VAL A 49 1.62 -1.08 -8.33
N SER A 50 0.58 -1.78 -8.74
CA SER A 50 -0.74 -1.71 -8.13
C SER A 50 -0.73 -2.16 -6.67
N PRO A 51 -1.72 -1.72 -5.87
CA PRO A 51 -1.95 -2.19 -4.50
C PRO A 51 -2.04 -3.73 -4.42
N ASP A 52 -1.37 -4.33 -3.44
CA ASP A 52 -1.38 -5.77 -3.20
C ASP A 52 -2.29 -6.14 -2.01
N LEU A 53 -3.41 -6.80 -2.31
CA LEU A 53 -4.37 -7.27 -1.33
C LEU A 53 -3.76 -8.25 -0.31
N ALA A 54 -2.85 -9.13 -0.74
CA ALA A 54 -2.22 -10.09 0.18
C ALA A 54 -1.38 -9.35 1.23
N ALA A 55 -0.63 -8.33 0.82
CA ALA A 55 0.14 -7.49 1.74
C ALA A 55 -0.75 -6.71 2.72
N ALA A 56 -1.89 -6.19 2.24
CA ALA A 56 -2.87 -5.51 3.09
C ALA A 56 -3.44 -6.46 4.16
N LYS A 57 -3.85 -7.68 3.78
CA LYS A 57 -4.35 -8.71 4.72
C LYS A 57 -3.31 -9.08 5.77
N THR A 58 -2.08 -9.36 5.35
CA THR A 58 -1.00 -9.69 6.28
C THR A 58 -0.73 -8.54 7.26
N LEU A 59 -0.75 -7.29 6.80
CA LEU A 59 -0.57 -6.13 7.67
C LEU A 59 -1.71 -6.00 8.70
N LEU A 60 -2.96 -6.23 8.28
CA LEU A 60 -4.12 -6.25 9.18
C LEU A 60 -4.04 -7.39 10.20
N GLU A 61 -3.57 -8.57 9.83
CA GLU A 61 -3.41 -9.70 10.76
C GLU A 61 -2.28 -9.47 11.78
N LEU A 62 -1.19 -8.82 11.36
CA LEU A 62 -0.08 -8.46 12.25
C LEU A 62 -0.50 -7.40 13.29
N ASN A 63 -1.29 -6.41 12.86
CA ASN A 63 -1.79 -5.33 13.72
C ASN A 63 -3.09 -5.69 14.46
N GLY A 64 -3.83 -6.68 13.96
CA GLY A 64 -5.10 -7.17 14.51
C GLY A 64 -4.97 -7.91 15.84
N ARG A 65 -3.73 -8.17 16.28
CA ARG A 65 -3.42 -8.72 17.61
C ARG A 65 -3.33 -7.67 18.70
N GLU A 66 -3.50 -6.38 18.37
CA GLU A 66 -3.64 -5.31 19.35
C GLU A 66 -5.09 -5.26 19.84
N GLU A 67 -5.31 -5.05 21.14
CA GLU A 67 -6.65 -5.02 21.77
C GLU A 67 -7.63 -4.07 21.05
N GLN A 68 -7.13 -3.03 20.42
CA GLN A 68 -7.91 -2.02 19.70
C GLN A 68 -8.56 -2.54 18.40
N ASN A 69 -8.09 -3.67 17.87
CA ASN A 69 -8.57 -4.27 16.61
C ASN A 69 -9.29 -5.60 16.81
N ASP A 70 -9.43 -6.09 18.05
CA ASP A 70 -10.16 -7.31 18.36
C ASP A 70 -11.67 -7.03 18.44
N LEU A 71 -12.41 -7.56 17.47
CA LEU A 71 -13.87 -7.40 17.36
C LEU A 71 -14.62 -8.63 17.89
N SER A 72 -13.91 -9.65 18.40
CA SER A 72 -14.53 -10.92 18.82
C SER A 72 -15.49 -10.80 20.01
N TYR A 73 -15.36 -9.72 20.79
CA TYR A 73 -16.22 -9.43 21.93
C TYR A 73 -17.50 -8.67 21.59
N LEU A 74 -17.68 -8.23 20.34
CA LEU A 74 -18.85 -7.46 19.92
C LEU A 74 -20.03 -8.39 19.59
N SER A 75 -21.24 -7.95 19.93
CA SER A 75 -22.46 -8.61 19.49
C SER A 75 -22.73 -8.37 18.00
N ASP A 76 -23.60 -9.19 17.39
CA ASP A 76 -24.01 -9.03 15.99
C ASP A 76 -24.54 -7.62 15.69
N GLU A 77 -25.31 -7.03 16.61
CA GLU A 77 -25.83 -5.67 16.45
C GLU A 77 -24.70 -4.63 16.49
N GLN A 78 -23.71 -4.80 17.38
CA GLN A 78 -22.55 -3.92 17.47
C GLN A 78 -21.66 -4.06 16.24
N LEU A 79 -21.45 -5.27 15.74
CA LEU A 79 -20.71 -5.54 14.50
C LEU A 79 -21.38 -4.88 13.29
N LEU A 80 -22.72 -4.91 13.21
CA LEU A 80 -23.45 -4.25 12.14
C LEU A 80 -23.31 -2.73 12.18
N ARG A 81 -23.31 -2.14 13.39
CA ARG A 81 -23.05 -0.71 13.59
C ARG A 81 -21.62 -0.34 13.19
N GLU A 82 -20.63 -1.13 13.62
CA GLU A 82 -19.22 -0.91 13.24
C GLU A 82 -19.00 -1.06 11.74
N ARG A 83 -19.60 -2.06 11.09
CA ARG A 83 -19.57 -2.21 9.63
C ARG A 83 -20.09 -0.95 8.94
N THR A 84 -21.24 -0.45 9.36
CA THR A 84 -21.84 0.77 8.77
C THR A 84 -20.94 1.99 8.98
N ARG A 85 -20.40 2.16 10.19
CA ARG A 85 -19.46 3.25 10.52
C ARG A 85 -18.22 3.20 9.64
N LEU A 86 -17.61 2.03 9.48
CA LEU A 86 -16.40 1.83 8.67
C LEU A 86 -16.65 2.12 7.19
N LEU A 87 -17.79 1.68 6.64
CA LEU A 87 -18.16 1.98 5.25
C LEU A 87 -18.34 3.48 5.01
N LEU A 88 -19.00 4.20 5.93
CA LEU A 88 -19.14 5.65 5.84
C LEU A 88 -17.79 6.38 5.94
N ALA A 89 -16.89 5.90 6.81
CA ALA A 89 -15.55 6.45 6.93
C ALA A 89 -14.73 6.23 5.64
N LEU A 90 -14.88 5.08 4.98
CA LEU A 90 -14.24 4.81 3.69
C LEU A 90 -14.79 5.71 2.58
N GLU A 91 -16.11 5.89 2.49
CA GLU A 91 -16.75 6.80 1.52
C GLU A 91 -16.28 8.25 1.73
N SER A 92 -16.18 8.69 2.98
CA SER A 92 -15.64 10.02 3.32
C SER A 92 -14.16 10.17 2.95
N ALA A 93 -13.38 9.09 3.01
CA ALA A 93 -11.96 9.08 2.71
C ALA A 93 -11.66 8.89 1.21
N SER A 94 -12.54 8.24 0.45
CA SER A 94 -12.36 8.02 -1.00
C SER A 94 -12.64 9.26 -1.83
N GLY A 95 -13.22 10.32 -1.25
CA GLY A 95 -13.45 11.59 -1.94
C GLY A 95 -14.48 11.51 -3.07
N GLU A 96 -15.32 10.47 -3.08
CA GLU A 96 -16.45 10.39 -4.00
C GLU A 96 -17.56 11.31 -3.48
N GLU A 97 -17.58 12.56 -3.95
CA GLU A 97 -18.78 13.37 -3.89
C GLU A 97 -19.88 12.64 -4.67
N LYS A 98 -20.94 12.24 -3.98
CA LYS A 98 -22.18 11.82 -4.64
C LYS A 98 -22.75 13.04 -5.36
N ASP A 99 -22.48 13.16 -6.65
CA ASP A 99 -23.28 13.98 -7.55
C ASP A 99 -24.74 13.52 -7.39
N GLY A 100 -25.53 14.36 -6.71
CA GLY A 100 -26.91 14.05 -6.40
C GLY A 100 -27.71 13.88 -7.68
N GLU A 101 -28.37 12.73 -7.80
CA GLU A 101 -29.56 12.58 -8.65
C GLU A 101 -30.61 13.61 -8.18
N LYS A 102 -30.61 14.79 -8.81
CA LYS A 102 -31.81 15.60 -8.93
C LYS A 102 -32.60 15.03 -10.11
N GLU A 103 -33.44 14.04 -9.85
CA GLU A 103 -34.55 13.77 -10.76
C GLU A 103 -35.50 14.97 -10.76
N SER A 104 -35.84 15.41 -11.97
CA SER A 104 -36.79 16.49 -12.29
C SER A 104 -38.19 15.95 -12.49
#